data_AF-A0A960YRZ8-F1
#
_entry.id   AF-A0A960YRZ8-F1
#
_cell.length_a   1.000
_cell.length_b   1.000
_cell.length_c   1.000
_cell.angle_alpha   90.00
_cell.angle_beta   90.00
_cell.angle_gamma   90.00
#
_symmetry.space_group_name_H-M   'P 1'
#
loop_
_entity.id
_entity.type
_entity.pdbx_description
1 polymer ?
#
loop_
_entity_poly.entity_id
_entity_poly.type
_entity_poly.pdbx_seq_one_letter_code
_entity_poly.pdbx_strand_id
1 'polypeptide(L)'
;MVIFFPLILLFVSSACGPDLPTETEQILPGDGVRLESTWEYRWGDSPRAESGDFLWLKEVGPDANLPSPPQQDRKPDSENDDPGKQGSVGWSHLPFPAQPPGRQGNTFIWQRVQIPEGQWRDPALYIYSVDTIFEAYADGKQIYRYGNLDVERPAFEGWPFHLIALPRNIEGKYLYLRVYSDYPDIGV
;
A
#
# COMPACT_ATOMS: atom_id res chain seq x y z
N MET A 1 73.84 19.99 -6.36
CA MET A 1 72.43 20.12 -6.77
C MET A 1 71.89 18.72 -6.99
N VAL A 2 71.11 18.20 -6.05
CA VAL A 2 70.55 16.84 -6.09
C VAL A 2 69.03 17.00 -6.06
N ILE A 3 68.35 16.53 -7.09
CA ILE A 3 66.90 16.69 -7.27
C ILE A 3 66.23 15.38 -6.86
N PHE A 4 65.37 15.44 -5.84
CA PHE A 4 64.49 14.35 -5.42
C PHE A 4 63.20 14.39 -6.26
N PHE A 5 62.86 13.30 -6.94
CA PHE A 5 61.54 13.09 -7.54
C PHE A 5 60.70 12.20 -6.60
N PRO A 6 59.52 12.63 -6.15
CA PRO A 6 58.63 11.75 -5.41
C PRO A 6 57.91 10.81 -6.39
N LEU A 7 57.95 9.52 -6.10
CA LEU A 7 57.20 8.49 -6.79
C LEU A 7 55.73 8.58 -6.35
N ILE A 8 54.85 9.06 -7.24
CA ILE A 8 53.40 9.04 -7.01
C ILE A 8 52.89 7.65 -7.38
N LEU A 9 52.46 6.89 -6.35
CA LEU A 9 51.77 5.62 -6.54
C LEU A 9 50.29 5.89 -6.88
N LEU A 10 49.93 5.75 -8.16
CA LEU A 10 48.53 5.79 -8.60
C LEU A 10 47.87 4.42 -8.31
N PHE A 11 47.02 4.37 -7.29
CA PHE A 11 46.09 3.26 -7.10
C PHE A 11 44.98 3.36 -8.15
N VAL A 12 45.07 2.59 -9.22
CA VAL A 12 43.94 2.35 -10.13
C VAL A 12 43.13 1.23 -9.51
N SER A 13 42.09 1.58 -8.75
CA SER A 13 41.04 0.62 -8.41
C SER A 13 40.25 0.33 -9.68
N SER A 14 40.64 -0.71 -10.41
CA SER A 14 39.75 -1.33 -11.38
C SER A 14 38.57 -1.94 -10.63
N ALA A 15 37.52 -1.15 -10.43
CA ALA A 15 36.18 -1.67 -10.22
C ALA A 15 35.77 -2.35 -11.53
N CYS A 16 36.15 -3.61 -11.69
CA CYS A 16 35.74 -4.43 -12.81
C CYS A 16 34.43 -5.10 -12.42
N GLY A 17 33.33 -4.39 -12.68
CA GLY A 17 31.97 -4.88 -12.65
C GLY A 17 31.11 -3.79 -13.27
N PRO A 18 30.27 -4.07 -14.28
CA PRO A 18 29.25 -3.09 -14.66
C PRO A 18 28.44 -2.80 -13.40
N ASP A 19 28.27 -1.52 -13.07
CA ASP A 19 27.34 -1.09 -12.02
C ASP A 19 26.01 -1.76 -12.32
N LEU A 20 25.56 -2.66 -11.43
CA LEU A 20 24.22 -3.22 -11.57
C LEU A 20 23.28 -2.01 -11.52
N PRO A 21 22.37 -1.87 -12.50
CA PRO A 21 21.41 -0.77 -12.47
C PRO A 21 20.71 -0.79 -11.13
N THR A 22 20.72 0.35 -10.46
CA THR A 22 19.97 0.56 -9.22
C THR A 22 18.52 0.12 -9.44
N GLU A 23 17.81 -0.34 -8.41
CA GLU A 23 16.41 -0.82 -8.52
C GLU A 23 15.51 0.16 -9.31
N THR A 24 15.80 1.46 -9.20
CA THR A 24 15.15 2.56 -9.93
C THR A 24 15.43 2.58 -11.44
N GLU A 25 16.58 2.10 -11.90
CA GLU A 25 16.99 2.04 -13.32
C GLU A 25 16.51 0.77 -14.03
N GLN A 26 16.05 -0.24 -13.29
CA GLN A 26 15.53 -1.49 -13.86
C GLN A 26 14.06 -1.38 -14.31
N ILE A 27 13.39 -0.27 -14.02
CA ILE A 27 12.01 -0.03 -14.44
C ILE A 27 12.02 0.59 -15.83
N LEU A 28 11.85 -0.21 -16.88
CA LEU A 28 11.67 0.27 -18.24
C LEU A 28 10.35 1.06 -18.34
N PRO A 29 10.24 2.01 -19.29
CA PRO A 29 8.97 2.67 -19.59
C PRO A 29 7.94 1.61 -20.05
N GLY A 30 7.08 1.15 -19.14
CA GLY A 30 6.16 0.02 -19.34
C GLY A 30 6.12 -0.99 -18.18
N ASP A 31 7.05 -0.93 -17.23
CA ASP A 31 7.29 -1.98 -16.21
C ASP A 31 6.44 -1.86 -14.91
N GLY A 32 5.32 -1.15 -14.96
CA GLY A 32 4.39 -1.01 -13.84
C GLY A 32 4.47 0.35 -13.13
N VAL A 33 3.46 0.66 -12.31
CA VAL A 33 3.39 1.88 -11.50
C VAL A 33 3.43 1.51 -10.03
N ARG A 34 4.33 2.15 -9.28
CA ARG A 34 4.46 2.01 -7.83
C ARG A 34 3.35 2.79 -7.14
N LEU A 35 2.57 2.13 -6.28
CA LEU A 35 1.35 2.66 -5.67
C LEU A 35 1.52 3.14 -4.22
N GLU A 36 2.75 3.33 -3.74
CA GLU A 36 3.05 3.46 -2.32
C GLU A 36 2.47 4.71 -1.64
N SER A 37 2.24 5.80 -2.37
CA SER A 37 1.82 7.07 -1.79
C SER A 37 0.32 7.36 -1.87
N THR A 38 -0.49 6.44 -2.41
CA THR A 38 -1.91 6.69 -2.70
C THR A 38 -2.87 5.76 -1.95
N TRP A 39 -2.34 4.96 -1.03
CA TRP A 39 -3.15 4.12 -0.18
C TRP A 39 -3.89 4.93 0.88
N GLU A 40 -5.11 4.51 1.12
CA GLU A 40 -5.95 4.95 2.23
C GLU A 40 -6.32 3.73 3.08
N TYR A 41 -6.62 3.94 4.34
CA TYR A 41 -7.05 2.89 5.25
C TYR A 41 -8.24 3.30 6.12
N ARG A 42 -8.94 2.30 6.65
CA ARG A 42 -10.02 2.43 7.61
C ARG A 42 -9.98 1.24 8.57
N TRP A 43 -10.04 1.51 9.87
CA TRP A 43 -10.01 0.48 10.91
C TRP A 43 -11.35 -0.21 11.10
N GLY A 44 -11.29 -1.48 11.48
CA GLY A 44 -12.46 -2.33 11.70
C GLY A 44 -12.82 -3.12 10.45
N ASP A 45 -13.84 -3.97 10.58
CA ASP A 45 -14.40 -4.67 9.43
C ASP A 45 -15.59 -3.87 8.87
N SER A 46 -15.73 -3.85 7.54
CA SER A 46 -16.80 -3.10 6.90
C SER A 46 -18.13 -3.66 7.37
N PRO A 47 -19.07 -2.79 7.81
CA PRO A 47 -20.45 -3.19 8.00
C PRO A 47 -21.01 -3.83 6.72
N ARG A 48 -21.97 -4.74 6.89
CA ARG A 48 -22.64 -5.42 5.79
C ARG A 48 -24.06 -4.90 5.62
N ALA A 49 -24.49 -4.76 4.36
CA ALA A 49 -25.89 -4.58 4.01
C ALA A 49 -26.70 -5.85 4.32
N GLU A 50 -28.04 -5.74 4.26
CA GLU A 50 -28.93 -6.91 4.33
C GLU A 50 -28.65 -7.94 3.23
N SER A 51 -28.12 -7.51 2.08
CA SER A 51 -27.67 -8.39 1.00
C SER A 51 -26.40 -9.18 1.32
N GLY A 52 -25.69 -8.85 2.40
CA GLY A 52 -24.37 -9.39 2.74
C GLY A 52 -23.19 -8.61 2.15
N ASP A 53 -23.45 -7.66 1.24
CA ASP A 53 -22.41 -6.82 0.63
C ASP A 53 -21.75 -5.91 1.66
N PHE A 54 -20.45 -5.71 1.54
CA PHE A 54 -19.73 -4.71 2.32
C PHE A 54 -20.13 -3.30 1.90
N LEU A 55 -20.48 -2.46 2.88
CA LEU A 55 -20.86 -1.07 2.62
C LEU A 55 -19.69 -0.23 2.11
N TRP A 56 -18.47 -0.47 2.59
CA TRP A 56 -17.29 0.31 2.21
C TRP A 56 -16.84 0.09 0.76
N LEU A 57 -17.29 -0.99 0.10
CA LEU A 57 -17.08 -1.22 -1.34
C LEU A 57 -17.92 -0.31 -2.24
N LYS A 58 -18.95 0.34 -1.69
CA LYS A 58 -19.85 1.25 -2.43
C LYS A 58 -19.44 2.72 -2.29
N GLU A 59 -18.55 3.03 -1.34
CA GLU A 59 -18.03 4.37 -1.11
C GLU A 59 -16.92 4.69 -2.13
N VAL A 60 -17.26 5.45 -3.18
CA VAL A 60 -16.29 5.98 -4.14
C VAL A 60 -15.71 7.30 -3.59
N GLY A 61 -14.46 7.27 -3.11
CA GLY A 61 -13.73 8.46 -2.63
C GLY A 61 -14.27 9.06 -1.30
N PRO A 62 -13.50 9.91 -0.60
CA PRO A 62 -13.68 10.14 0.85
C PRO A 62 -14.90 11.02 1.19
N ASP A 63 -15.13 12.02 0.37
CA ASP A 63 -16.21 13.00 0.42
C ASP A 63 -16.05 13.70 -0.93
N ALA A 64 -17.01 13.62 -1.82
CA ALA A 64 -16.91 14.15 -3.19
C ALA A 64 -16.86 15.70 -3.28
N ASN A 65 -16.44 16.42 -2.22
CA ASN A 65 -16.32 17.89 -2.22
C ASN A 65 -15.39 18.51 -1.15
N LEU A 66 -14.51 17.75 -0.46
CA LEU A 66 -13.50 18.37 0.39
C LEU A 66 -12.16 18.42 -0.36
N PRO A 67 -11.62 19.62 -0.66
CA PRO A 67 -10.26 19.72 -1.19
C PRO A 67 -9.31 19.13 -0.16
N SER A 68 -8.36 18.30 -0.62
CA SER A 68 -7.21 17.91 0.21
C SER A 68 -6.62 19.19 0.81
N PRO A 69 -6.49 19.30 2.15
CA PRO A 69 -5.91 20.49 2.73
C PRO A 69 -4.54 20.71 2.08
N PRO A 70 -4.25 21.93 1.58
CA PRO A 70 -2.90 22.26 1.15
C PRO A 70 -1.95 21.86 2.28
N GLN A 71 -0.86 21.16 1.96
CA GLN A 71 0.20 20.87 2.92
C GLN A 71 0.98 22.16 3.23
N GLN A 72 0.29 23.15 3.80
CA GLN A 72 0.86 24.43 4.14
C GLN A 72 0.39 24.79 5.54
N ASP A 73 1.35 24.67 6.46
CA ASP A 73 1.32 25.23 7.81
C ASP A 73 0.18 24.74 8.72
N ARG A 74 0.05 23.41 8.88
CA ARG A 74 -0.82 22.85 9.94
C ARG A 74 -0.19 23.10 11.31
N LYS A 75 -0.66 24.14 11.99
CA LYS A 75 -0.47 24.33 13.44
C LYS A 75 -1.21 23.18 14.16
N PRO A 76 -0.61 22.49 15.14
CA PRO A 76 -1.20 21.33 15.80
C PRO A 76 -2.29 21.78 16.77
N ASP A 77 -3.44 22.16 16.22
CA ASP A 77 -4.61 22.56 17.00
C ASP A 77 -5.78 21.63 16.66
N SER A 78 -6.28 20.94 17.71
CA SER A 78 -7.56 20.24 17.85
C SER A 78 -7.64 18.74 17.47
N GLU A 79 -7.90 17.94 18.51
CA GLU A 79 -8.79 16.76 18.65
C GLU A 79 -8.89 15.67 17.55
N ASN A 80 -8.75 16.03 16.27
CA ASN A 80 -8.69 15.14 15.11
C ASN A 80 -7.25 14.78 14.67
N ASP A 81 -6.25 15.52 15.14
CA ASP A 81 -4.83 15.19 14.92
C ASP A 81 -4.30 14.18 15.97
N ASP A 82 -5.17 13.58 16.80
CA ASP A 82 -4.81 12.40 17.58
C ASP A 82 -4.53 11.25 16.61
N PRO A 83 -3.28 10.81 16.43
CA PRO A 83 -2.96 9.67 15.56
C PRO A 83 -3.72 8.42 16.03
N GLY A 84 -4.11 8.36 17.31
CA GLY A 84 -4.93 7.30 17.87
C GLY A 84 -6.32 7.15 17.26
N LYS A 85 -6.88 8.16 16.59
CA LYS A 85 -8.25 8.12 16.01
C LYS A 85 -8.29 8.13 14.48
N GLN A 86 -7.15 8.19 13.81
CA GLN A 86 -7.12 8.16 12.35
C GLN A 86 -7.65 6.81 11.83
N GLY A 87 -8.40 6.84 10.73
CA GLY A 87 -9.02 5.65 10.15
C GLY A 87 -10.25 5.11 10.89
N SER A 88 -10.65 5.64 12.06
CA SER A 88 -11.80 5.11 12.82
C SER A 88 -13.16 5.65 12.37
N VAL A 89 -13.19 6.86 11.78
CA VAL A 89 -14.43 7.54 11.35
C VAL A 89 -14.65 7.44 9.83
N GLY A 90 -13.58 7.25 9.06
CA GLY A 90 -13.60 7.19 7.60
C GLY A 90 -12.23 6.84 7.04
N TRP A 91 -12.09 6.98 5.72
CA TRP A 91 -10.82 6.74 5.03
C TRP A 91 -9.77 7.77 5.43
N SER A 92 -8.59 7.30 5.81
CA SER A 92 -7.43 8.12 6.16
C SER A 92 -6.23 7.72 5.32
N HIS A 93 -5.32 8.65 5.05
CA HIS A 93 -4.12 8.35 4.27
C HIS A 93 -3.25 7.32 4.99
N LEU A 94 -2.86 6.24 4.31
CA LEU A 94 -1.96 5.22 4.86
C LEU A 94 -0.53 5.78 4.84
N PRO A 95 0.13 5.93 6.00
CA PRO A 95 1.50 6.42 6.05
C PRO A 95 2.44 5.30 5.59
N PHE A 96 2.70 5.16 4.29
CA PHE A 96 3.61 4.14 3.79
C PHE A 96 5.09 4.53 4.01
N PRO A 97 6.01 3.62 4.43
CA PRO A 97 5.82 2.20 4.76
C PRO A 97 5.56 1.93 6.26
N ALA A 98 5.05 2.91 7.01
CA ALA A 98 4.78 2.77 8.43
C ALA A 98 3.43 2.08 8.70
N GLN A 99 3.30 1.48 9.88
CA GLN A 99 2.02 0.92 10.32
C GLN A 99 0.97 2.03 10.49
N PRO A 100 -0.28 1.79 10.07
CA PRO A 100 -1.36 2.75 10.30
C PRO A 100 -1.53 3.00 11.82
N PRO A 101 -1.58 4.26 12.27
CA PRO A 101 -1.78 4.57 13.67
C PRO A 101 -3.24 4.29 14.09
N GLY A 102 -3.51 4.24 15.39
CA GLY A 102 -4.89 4.20 15.89
C GLY A 102 -5.60 2.85 15.81
N ARG A 103 -4.85 1.73 15.82
CA ARG A 103 -5.43 0.38 15.75
C ARG A 103 -6.51 0.09 16.79
N GLN A 104 -6.36 0.57 18.03
CA GLN A 104 -7.34 0.41 19.12
C GLN A 104 -7.88 -1.02 19.30
N GLY A 105 -7.04 -2.04 19.05
CA GLY A 105 -7.43 -3.46 19.17
C GLY A 105 -8.23 -4.04 18.00
N ASN A 106 -8.46 -3.27 16.92
CA ASN A 106 -9.05 -3.80 15.70
C ASN A 106 -8.15 -4.87 15.07
N THR A 107 -8.75 -5.99 14.70
CA THR A 107 -8.09 -7.10 14.00
C THR A 107 -8.32 -7.06 12.50
N PHE A 108 -9.21 -6.16 12.04
CA PHE A 108 -9.44 -5.90 10.63
C PHE A 108 -9.03 -4.47 10.29
N ILE A 109 -8.44 -4.33 9.10
CA ILE A 109 -8.23 -3.05 8.43
C ILE A 109 -8.67 -3.20 6.98
N TRP A 110 -9.32 -2.16 6.48
CA TRP A 110 -9.57 -2.01 5.05
C TRP A 110 -8.55 -1.02 4.51
N GLN A 111 -7.85 -1.42 3.45
CA GLN A 111 -6.93 -0.55 2.72
C GLN A 111 -7.46 -0.40 1.29
N ARG A 112 -7.34 0.76 0.68
CA ARG A 112 -7.74 0.96 -0.71
C ARG A 112 -6.75 1.84 -1.45
N VAL A 113 -6.68 1.63 -2.75
CA VAL A 113 -5.86 2.45 -3.65
C VAL A 113 -6.59 2.65 -4.96
N GLN A 114 -6.54 3.87 -5.48
CA GLN A 114 -7.06 4.17 -6.81
C GLN A 114 -6.02 3.72 -7.84
N ILE A 115 -6.43 2.88 -8.79
CA ILE A 115 -5.54 2.46 -9.88
C ILE A 115 -5.38 3.64 -10.83
N PRO A 116 -4.13 4.06 -11.12
CA PRO A 116 -3.88 5.19 -12.00
C PRO A 116 -4.39 4.91 -13.41
N GLU A 117 -4.83 5.98 -14.08
CA GLU A 117 -5.14 5.96 -15.51
C GLU A 117 -3.93 5.44 -16.30
N GLY A 118 -4.18 4.59 -17.30
CA GLY A 118 -3.13 4.01 -18.12
C GLY A 118 -3.68 3.06 -19.19
N GLN A 119 -2.80 2.62 -20.09
CA GLN A 119 -3.16 1.64 -21.12
C GLN A 119 -2.80 0.22 -20.64
N TRP A 120 -3.52 -0.26 -19.63
CA TRP A 120 -3.22 -1.56 -19.02
C TRP A 120 -3.88 -2.70 -19.80
N ARG A 121 -3.09 -3.46 -20.57
CA ARG A 121 -3.63 -4.58 -21.37
C ARG A 121 -4.05 -5.77 -20.49
N ASP A 122 -3.18 -6.16 -19.57
CA ASP A 122 -3.34 -7.29 -18.64
C ASP A 122 -2.88 -6.82 -17.24
N PRO A 123 -3.65 -5.93 -16.57
CA PRO A 123 -3.23 -5.35 -15.31
C PRO A 123 -3.11 -6.41 -14.22
N ALA A 124 -2.03 -6.33 -13.44
CA ALA A 124 -1.84 -7.13 -12.24
C ALA A 124 -1.23 -6.26 -11.13
N LEU A 125 -1.70 -6.46 -9.91
CA LEU A 125 -1.08 -5.86 -8.73
C LEU A 125 -0.07 -6.85 -8.15
N TYR A 126 1.18 -6.42 -8.08
CA TYR A 126 2.21 -7.08 -7.29
C TYR A 126 2.23 -6.48 -5.89
N ILE A 127 2.10 -7.33 -4.87
CA ILE A 127 2.24 -6.94 -3.46
C ILE A 127 3.37 -7.77 -2.88
N TYR A 128 4.40 -7.09 -2.35
CA TYR A 128 5.57 -7.76 -1.79
C TYR A 128 5.24 -8.57 -0.53
N SER A 129 4.42 -8.00 0.36
CA SER A 129 3.95 -8.67 1.57
C SER A 129 2.62 -8.07 2.02
N VAL A 130 1.78 -8.88 2.65
CA VAL A 130 0.63 -8.44 3.45
C VAL A 130 0.75 -9.13 4.80
N ASP A 131 0.55 -8.39 5.89
CA ASP A 131 0.63 -8.92 7.25
C ASP A 131 -0.55 -9.88 7.52
N THR A 132 -0.31 -11.15 7.17
CA THR A 132 -1.15 -12.36 7.29
C THR A 132 -2.14 -12.62 6.15
N ILE A 133 -3.45 -12.60 6.37
CA ILE A 133 -4.47 -13.07 5.41
C ILE A 133 -5.37 -11.93 4.96
N PHE A 134 -5.86 -12.00 3.72
CA PHE A 134 -6.66 -10.91 3.16
C PHE A 134 -7.52 -11.34 1.97
N GLU A 135 -8.50 -10.50 1.67
CA GLU A 135 -9.29 -10.55 0.44
C GLU A 135 -9.09 -9.26 -0.35
N ALA A 136 -9.06 -9.36 -1.68
CA ALA A 136 -9.02 -8.20 -2.56
C ALA A 136 -10.33 -8.08 -3.35
N TYR A 137 -10.81 -6.84 -3.48
CA TYR A 137 -12.08 -6.50 -4.09
C TYR A 137 -11.91 -5.39 -5.13
N ALA A 138 -12.60 -5.55 -6.25
CA ALA A 138 -12.72 -4.54 -7.30
C ALA A 138 -14.15 -4.55 -7.85
N ASP A 139 -14.71 -3.39 -8.16
CA ASP A 139 -16.10 -3.25 -8.65
C ASP A 139 -17.13 -3.98 -7.75
N GLY A 140 -16.92 -3.94 -6.44
CA GLY A 140 -17.78 -4.61 -5.45
C GLY A 140 -17.69 -6.15 -5.43
N LYS A 141 -16.77 -6.75 -6.17
CA LYS A 141 -16.59 -8.21 -6.25
C LYS A 141 -15.24 -8.62 -5.70
N GLN A 142 -15.20 -9.75 -5.00
CA GLN A 142 -13.94 -10.37 -4.60
C GLN A 142 -13.22 -10.88 -5.86
N ILE A 143 -11.99 -10.44 -6.06
CA ILE A 143 -11.14 -10.86 -7.18
C ILE A 143 -9.98 -11.74 -6.74
N TYR A 144 -9.63 -11.72 -5.45
CA TYR A 144 -8.55 -12.50 -4.88
C TYR A 144 -8.81 -12.79 -3.41
N ARG A 145 -8.26 -13.90 -2.92
CA ARG A 145 -8.26 -14.26 -1.50
C ARG A 145 -7.00 -15.04 -1.19
N TYR A 146 -6.39 -14.69 -0.07
CA TYR A 146 -5.33 -15.44 0.57
C TYR A 146 -5.74 -15.73 2.01
N GLY A 147 -5.80 -17.02 2.36
CA GLY A 147 -6.35 -17.51 3.61
C GLY A 147 -7.87 -17.63 3.66
N ASN A 148 -8.40 -17.82 4.87
CA ASN A 148 -9.83 -18.00 5.11
C ASN A 148 -10.36 -17.02 6.19
N LEU A 149 -11.17 -16.05 5.77
CA LEU A 149 -11.82 -15.07 6.65
C LEU A 149 -13.26 -15.46 7.05
N ASP A 150 -13.78 -16.58 6.56
CA ASP A 150 -15.14 -17.06 6.83
C ASP A 150 -15.23 -17.94 8.09
N VAL A 151 -14.30 -17.75 9.04
CA VAL A 151 -14.20 -18.51 10.29
C VAL A 151 -14.08 -17.55 11.48
N GLU A 152 -14.51 -18.00 12.66
CA GLU A 152 -14.46 -17.19 13.88
C GLU A 152 -13.03 -16.81 14.29
N ARG A 153 -12.07 -17.71 14.03
CA ARG A 153 -10.66 -17.54 14.37
C ARG A 153 -9.80 -17.90 13.17
N PRO A 154 -9.51 -16.93 12.29
CA PRO A 154 -8.65 -17.16 11.15
C PRO A 154 -7.25 -17.58 11.58
N ALA A 155 -6.65 -18.50 10.83
CA ALA A 155 -5.30 -18.97 11.09
C ALA A 155 -4.28 -18.20 10.25
N PHE A 156 -3.06 -18.11 10.77
CA PHE A 156 -1.93 -17.65 9.98
C PHE A 156 -1.59 -18.67 8.88
N GLU A 157 -1.53 -18.21 7.62
CA GLU A 157 -1.25 -19.08 6.47
C GLU A 157 0.12 -18.80 5.78
N GLY A 158 0.90 -17.84 6.28
CA GLY A 158 2.23 -17.49 5.75
C GLY A 158 2.32 -16.04 5.26
N TRP A 159 3.52 -15.65 4.80
CA TRP A 159 3.81 -14.33 4.20
C TRP A 159 4.48 -14.44 2.83
N PRO A 160 3.79 -14.97 1.80
CA PRO A 160 4.29 -14.94 0.43
C PRO A 160 4.09 -13.55 -0.19
N PHE A 161 4.78 -13.31 -1.31
CA PHE A 161 4.36 -12.24 -2.21
C PHE A 161 3.05 -12.64 -2.92
N HIS A 162 2.32 -11.64 -3.41
CA HIS A 162 1.08 -11.85 -4.15
C HIS A 162 1.14 -11.18 -5.53
N LEU A 163 0.65 -11.89 -6.55
CA LEU A 163 0.40 -11.33 -7.87
C LEU A 163 -1.08 -11.50 -8.20
N ILE A 164 -1.81 -10.40 -8.19
CA ILE A 164 -3.27 -10.37 -8.28
C ILE A 164 -3.67 -9.84 -9.65
N ALA A 165 -4.29 -10.68 -10.48
CA ALA A 165 -4.86 -10.22 -11.75
C ALA A 165 -6.01 -9.23 -11.49
N LEU A 166 -5.98 -8.08 -12.16
CA LEU A 166 -7.00 -7.05 -12.04
C LEU A 166 -7.98 -7.10 -13.22
N PRO A 167 -9.22 -6.62 -13.05
CA PRO A 167 -10.13 -6.39 -14.16
C PRO A 167 -9.51 -5.46 -15.21
N ARG A 168 -9.78 -5.70 -16.50
CA ARG A 168 -9.25 -4.88 -17.62
C ARG A 168 -9.80 -3.45 -17.70
N ASN A 169 -10.77 -3.14 -16.86
CA ASN A 169 -11.47 -1.85 -16.80
C ASN A 169 -11.34 -1.24 -15.39
N ILE A 170 -10.22 -1.52 -14.70
CA ILE A 170 -9.95 -1.09 -13.33
C ILE A 170 -9.41 0.35 -13.27
N GLU A 171 -9.05 0.93 -14.41
CA GLU A 171 -8.49 2.28 -14.51
C GLU A 171 -9.35 3.32 -13.83
N GLY A 172 -8.72 4.17 -13.02
CA GLY A 172 -9.38 5.21 -12.25
C GLY A 172 -10.27 4.68 -11.11
N LYS A 173 -10.40 3.37 -10.93
CA LYS A 173 -11.23 2.75 -9.90
C LYS A 173 -10.40 2.35 -8.69
N TYR A 174 -11.09 2.14 -7.58
CA TYR A 174 -10.47 1.63 -6.37
C TYR A 174 -10.35 0.11 -6.39
N LEU A 175 -9.16 -0.35 -6.01
CA LEU A 175 -8.95 -1.67 -5.45
C LEU A 175 -9.04 -1.57 -3.92
N TYR A 176 -9.69 -2.53 -3.29
CA TYR A 176 -9.80 -2.63 -1.84
C TYR A 176 -9.18 -3.93 -1.35
N LEU A 177 -8.48 -3.87 -0.23
CA LEU A 177 -7.98 -5.00 0.54
C LEU A 177 -8.69 -5.01 1.89
N ARG A 178 -9.25 -6.16 2.26
CA ARG A 178 -9.73 -6.45 3.60
C ARG A 178 -8.71 -7.37 4.26
N VAL A 179 -7.90 -6.81 5.16
CA VAL A 179 -6.80 -7.51 5.81
C VAL A 179 -7.20 -7.83 7.24
N TYR A 180 -6.97 -9.07 7.66
CA TYR A 180 -7.07 -9.50 9.04
C TYR A 180 -5.67 -9.70 9.60
N SER A 181 -5.45 -9.39 10.88
CA SER A 181 -4.27 -9.81 11.64
C SER A 181 -4.55 -9.69 13.14
N ASP A 182 -4.12 -10.69 13.90
CA ASP A 182 -4.02 -10.68 15.36
C ASP A 182 -2.57 -10.47 15.84
N TYR A 183 -1.62 -10.28 14.92
CA TYR A 183 -0.22 -9.91 15.19
C TYR A 183 -0.09 -8.40 15.41
N PRO A 184 1.04 -7.89 15.96
CA PRO A 184 1.25 -6.45 16.17
C PRO A 184 1.14 -5.58 14.90
N ASP A 185 1.51 -6.14 13.76
CA ASP A 185 1.50 -5.48 12.46
C ASP A 185 0.32 -5.97 11.59
N ILE A 186 -0.23 -5.08 10.75
CA ILE A 186 -1.37 -5.36 9.86
C ILE A 186 -1.39 -4.44 8.64
N GLY A 187 -1.62 -5.02 7.46
CA GLY A 187 -1.76 -4.29 6.19
C GLY A 187 -0.69 -4.65 5.17
N VAL A 188 -0.67 -3.89 4.06
CA VAL A 188 0.41 -3.86 3.05
C VAL A 188 1.62 -3.03 3.46
#